data_AF-A0A2N1PWD9-F1
#
_entry.id   AF-A0A2N1PWD9-F1
#
_cell.length_a   1.000
_cell.length_b   1.000
_cell.length_c   1.000
_cell.angle_alpha   90.00
_cell.angle_beta   90.00
_cell.angle_gamma   90.00
#
_symmetry.space_group_name_H-M   'P 1'
#
loop_
_entity.id
_entity.type
_entity.pdbx_description
1 polymer ?
#
loop_
_entity_poly.entity_id
_entity_poly.type
_entity_poly.pdbx_seq_one_letter_code
_entity_poly.pdbx_strand_id
1 'polypeptide(L)'
;MKRRVNIYKNMMSGISQLLPFIVAGGVFISLSFLFNSYQSNSEIALWFNDTGKLIISFSLPVLAAFIAYAIADRPGLVPGFIAGALALAGGSGFLGALIGGFASGYIALIIIKIFSRLPRSVHGFNAILFFPVLGALFAALFMIGVNLVIEPATTTLITFINGLNVVGVIITGLVAASLMAFDLGGPVNKVTYMLGIATIINGDQSILMAAIMAG
;
A
#
# COMPACT_ATOMS: atom_id res chain seq x y z
N MET A 1 7.08 -16.52 -24.35
CA MET A 1 6.56 -17.27 -23.19
C MET A 1 5.38 -16.49 -22.58
N LYS A 2 4.15 -17.01 -22.62
CA LYS A 2 3.00 -16.41 -21.92
C LYS A 2 3.23 -16.56 -20.41
N ARG A 3 3.67 -15.50 -19.73
CA ARG A 3 3.82 -15.44 -18.26
C ARG A 3 2.42 -15.71 -17.68
N ARG A 4 2.18 -16.89 -17.07
CA ARG A 4 0.89 -17.13 -16.38
C ARG A 4 0.76 -16.07 -15.28
N VAL A 5 -0.35 -15.33 -15.32
CA VAL A 5 -0.66 -14.34 -14.28
C VAL A 5 -0.81 -15.09 -12.96
N ASN A 6 0.09 -14.83 -12.03
CA ASN A 6 0.04 -15.39 -10.69
C ASN A 6 -0.33 -14.26 -9.73
N ILE A 7 -1.63 -14.19 -9.36
CA ILE A 7 -2.20 -13.13 -8.52
C ILE A 7 -1.43 -13.03 -7.20
N TYR A 8 -1.15 -14.17 -6.56
CA TYR A 8 -0.36 -14.21 -5.33
C TYR A 8 1.02 -13.60 -5.54
N LYS A 9 1.73 -13.99 -6.61
CA LYS A 9 3.06 -13.43 -6.91
C LYS A 9 3.02 -11.92 -7.14
N ASN A 10 2.03 -11.42 -7.88
CA ASN A 10 1.90 -10.00 -8.18
C ASN A 10 1.61 -9.19 -6.92
N MET A 11 0.69 -9.67 -6.09
CA MET A 11 0.38 -9.08 -4.80
C MET A 11 1.62 -9.06 -3.90
N MET A 12 2.31 -10.20 -3.77
CA MET A 12 3.51 -10.33 -2.96
C MET A 12 4.66 -9.44 -3.44
N SER A 13 4.76 -9.17 -4.76
CA SER A 13 5.75 -8.23 -5.30
C SER A 13 5.54 -6.80 -4.77
N GLY A 14 4.29 -6.36 -4.64
CA GLY A 14 3.97 -5.08 -4.01
C GLY A 14 4.27 -5.12 -2.51
N ILE A 15 3.84 -6.19 -1.84
CA ILE A 15 3.98 -6.32 -0.39
C ILE A 15 5.45 -6.30 0.02
N SER A 16 6.30 -7.09 -0.62
CA SER A 16 7.73 -7.11 -0.27
C SER A 16 8.39 -5.73 -0.39
N GLN A 17 7.89 -4.89 -1.31
CA GLN A 17 8.48 -3.58 -1.57
C GLN A 17 7.93 -2.48 -0.66
N LEU A 18 6.74 -2.60 -0.08
CA LEU A 18 6.26 -1.62 0.90
C LEU A 18 6.90 -1.80 2.29
N LEU A 19 7.32 -3.03 2.65
CA LEU A 19 7.85 -3.31 4.00
C LEU A 19 9.04 -2.41 4.41
N PRO A 20 10.06 -2.20 3.57
CA PRO A 20 11.18 -1.34 3.94
C PRO A 20 10.75 0.11 4.26
N PHE A 21 9.70 0.62 3.62
CA PHE A 21 9.16 1.96 3.88
C PHE A 21 8.50 2.03 5.25
N ILE A 22 7.71 1.03 5.61
CA ILE A 22 7.03 0.97 6.91
C ILE A 22 8.06 0.87 8.04
N VAL A 23 9.04 -0.02 7.89
CA VAL A 23 10.09 -0.22 8.90
C VAL A 23 10.91 1.07 9.06
N ALA A 24 11.37 1.67 7.96
CA ALA A 24 12.13 2.91 8.02
C ALA A 24 11.33 4.05 8.66
N GLY A 25 10.08 4.28 8.23
CA GLY A 25 9.25 5.33 8.79
C GLY A 25 8.91 5.12 10.27
N GLY A 26 8.67 3.87 10.69
CA GLY A 26 8.45 3.52 12.10
C GLY A 26 9.67 3.82 12.99
N VAL A 27 10.89 3.53 12.50
CA VAL A 27 12.13 3.87 13.21
C VAL A 27 12.30 5.40 13.35
N PHE A 28 12.02 6.17 12.28
CA PHE A 28 12.07 7.63 12.33
C PHE A 28 11.05 8.21 13.33
N ILE A 29 9.81 7.72 13.34
CA ILE A 29 8.80 8.12 14.34
C ILE A 29 9.26 7.73 15.75
N SER A 30 9.88 6.57 15.94
CA SER A 30 10.39 6.13 17.25
C SER A 30 11.51 7.06 17.76
N LEU A 31 12.40 7.50 16.87
CA LEU A 31 13.43 8.50 17.19
C LEU A 31 12.80 9.85 17.59
N SER A 32 11.69 10.25 16.98
CA SER A 32 10.99 11.47 17.38
C SER A 32 10.57 11.45 18.86
N PHE A 33 10.06 10.32 19.35
CA PHE A 33 9.69 10.17 20.76
C PHE A 33 10.90 10.22 21.69
N LEU A 34 12.02 9.62 21.28
CA LEU A 34 13.29 9.70 22.02
C LEU A 34 13.72 11.15 22.18
N PHE A 35 13.82 11.92 21.10
CA PHE A 35 14.25 13.33 21.18
C PHE A 35 13.26 14.22 21.94
N ASN A 36 11.96 13.96 21.81
CA ASN A 36 10.94 14.71 22.55
C ASN A 36 10.96 14.43 24.06
N SER A 37 11.49 13.26 24.47
CA SER A 37 11.62 12.91 25.90
C SER A 37 12.72 13.68 26.63
N TYR A 38 13.78 14.12 25.92
CA TYR A 38 14.86 14.93 26.48
C TYR A 38 14.52 16.42 26.48
N GLN A 39 13.88 16.90 25.42
CA GLN A 39 13.46 18.28 25.28
C GLN A 39 12.07 18.32 24.64
N SER A 40 11.08 18.75 25.40
CA SER A 40 9.71 18.89 24.92
C SER A 40 9.67 19.85 23.73
N ASN A 41 9.03 19.43 22.63
CA ASN A 41 8.90 20.17 21.37
C ASN A 41 10.24 20.53 20.71
N SER A 42 11.24 19.64 20.76
CA SER A 42 12.45 19.84 19.97
C SER A 42 12.13 19.84 18.46
N GLU A 43 12.70 20.80 17.72
CA GLU A 43 12.57 20.87 16.26
C GLU A 43 13.09 19.59 15.59
N ILE A 44 14.10 18.96 16.19
CA ILE A 44 14.66 17.69 15.76
C ILE A 44 13.62 16.57 15.88
N ALA A 45 12.87 16.50 16.99
CA ALA A 45 11.80 15.51 17.14
C ALA A 45 10.71 15.70 16.08
N LEU A 46 10.28 16.94 15.82
CA LEU A 46 9.30 17.24 14.77
C LEU A 46 9.82 16.81 13.40
N TRP A 47 11.07 17.14 13.06
CA TRP A 47 11.69 16.74 11.81
C TRP A 47 11.72 15.21 11.61
N PHE A 48 12.08 14.45 12.65
CA PHE A 48 12.03 12.98 12.61
C PHE A 48 10.60 12.45 12.43
N ASN A 49 9.63 13.06 13.10
CA ASN A 49 8.23 12.66 13.02
C ASN A 49 7.66 12.86 11.61
N ASP A 50 7.86 14.05 11.05
CA ASP A 50 7.36 14.43 9.73
C ASP A 50 8.05 13.61 8.63
N THR A 51 9.36 13.40 8.75
CA THR A 51 10.11 12.54 7.83
C THR A 51 9.61 11.10 7.90
N GLY A 52 9.37 10.56 9.10
CA GLY A 52 8.84 9.20 9.27
C GLY A 52 7.44 9.04 8.65
N LYS A 53 6.56 10.01 8.85
CA LYS A 53 5.22 10.05 8.21
C LYS A 53 5.32 10.13 6.69
N LEU A 54 6.24 10.95 6.16
CA LEU A 54 6.47 11.05 4.72
C LEU A 54 6.91 9.69 4.14
N ILE A 55 7.86 9.00 4.78
CA ILE A 55 8.31 7.68 4.32
C ILE A 55 7.14 6.69 4.29
N ILE A 56 6.31 6.65 5.35
CA ILE A 56 5.13 5.77 5.39
C ILE A 56 4.11 6.15 4.31
N SER A 57 3.94 7.43 3.99
CA SER A 57 3.00 7.88 2.95
C SER A 57 3.33 7.31 1.55
N PHE A 58 4.60 7.00 1.28
CA PHE A 58 5.03 6.35 0.03
C PHE A 58 4.73 4.83 -0.02
N SER A 59 4.34 4.22 1.10
CA SER A 59 4.10 2.76 1.16
C SER A 59 2.99 2.30 0.22
N LEU A 60 1.84 2.99 0.16
CA LEU A 60 0.73 2.65 -0.74
C LEU A 60 1.05 2.91 -2.22
N PRO A 61 1.61 4.08 -2.60
CA PRO A 61 2.14 4.28 -3.95
C PRO A 61 3.11 3.18 -4.40
N VAL A 62 4.04 2.77 -3.53
CA VAL A 62 5.02 1.72 -3.82
C VAL A 62 4.35 0.36 -3.95
N LEU A 63 3.44 0.00 -3.04
CA LEU A 63 2.64 -1.22 -3.11
C LEU A 63 1.95 -1.36 -4.47
N ALA A 64 1.17 -0.34 -4.86
CA ALA A 64 0.39 -0.35 -6.09
C ALA A 64 1.30 -0.32 -7.34
N ALA A 65 2.38 0.46 -7.32
CA ALA A 65 3.37 0.51 -8.40
C ALA A 65 4.03 -0.85 -8.66
N PHE A 66 4.40 -1.58 -7.61
CA PHE A 66 5.08 -2.86 -7.75
C PHE A 66 4.13 -4.03 -8.08
N ILE A 67 2.86 -3.95 -7.69
CA ILE A 67 1.81 -4.85 -8.23
C ILE A 67 1.64 -4.62 -9.74
N ALA A 68 1.51 -3.35 -10.15
CA ALA A 68 1.35 -2.99 -11.55
C ALA A 68 2.60 -3.37 -12.37
N TYR A 69 3.80 -3.18 -11.81
CA TYR A 69 5.06 -3.60 -12.40
C TYR A 69 5.15 -5.12 -12.58
N ALA A 70 4.69 -5.91 -11.60
CA ALA A 70 4.67 -7.36 -11.74
C ALA A 70 3.77 -7.85 -12.90
N ILE A 71 2.77 -7.05 -13.28
CA ILE A 71 1.81 -7.34 -14.36
C ILE A 71 2.30 -6.82 -15.72
N ALA A 72 2.76 -5.56 -15.78
CA ALA A 72 3.01 -4.83 -17.03
C ALA A 72 4.47 -4.37 -17.21
N ASP A 73 5.39 -4.77 -16.33
CA ASP A 73 6.76 -4.28 -16.25
C ASP A 73 6.82 -2.73 -16.10
N ARG A 74 7.86 -2.07 -16.61
CA ARG A 74 8.12 -0.63 -16.41
C ARG A 74 6.93 0.29 -16.77
N PRO A 75 6.17 0.07 -17.85
CA PRO A 75 4.99 0.87 -18.17
C PRO A 75 3.91 0.92 -17.07
N GLY A 76 3.85 -0.10 -16.20
CA GLY A 76 2.91 -0.17 -15.08
C GLY A 76 3.28 0.69 -13.87
N LEU A 77 4.53 1.17 -13.77
CA LEU A 77 5.02 1.85 -12.56
C LEU A 77 4.28 3.15 -12.26
N VAL A 78 4.23 4.07 -13.23
CA VAL A 78 3.58 5.37 -13.06
C VAL A 78 2.07 5.23 -12.78
N PRO A 79 1.27 4.46 -13.56
CA PRO A 79 -0.14 4.28 -13.24
C PRO A 79 -0.37 3.60 -11.89
N GLY A 80 0.47 2.64 -11.51
CA GLY A 80 0.37 2.00 -10.20
C GLY A 80 0.70 2.97 -9.07
N PHE A 81 1.74 3.80 -9.21
CA PHE A 81 2.11 4.79 -8.21
C PHE A 81 1.01 5.82 -7.98
N ILE A 82 0.43 6.35 -9.07
CA ILE A 82 -0.70 7.28 -8.99
C ILE A 82 -1.92 6.61 -8.35
N ALA A 83 -2.21 5.35 -8.69
CA ALA A 83 -3.32 4.64 -8.08
C ALA A 83 -3.15 4.48 -6.56
N GLY A 84 -1.95 4.12 -6.10
CA GLY A 84 -1.66 4.02 -4.67
C GLY A 84 -1.71 5.38 -3.96
N ALA A 85 -1.23 6.44 -4.60
CA ALA A 85 -1.32 7.80 -4.05
C ALA A 85 -2.78 8.28 -3.94
N LEU A 86 -3.62 7.99 -4.94
CA LEU A 86 -5.04 8.32 -4.91
C LEU A 86 -5.83 7.46 -3.93
N ALA A 87 -5.39 6.22 -3.66
CA ALA A 87 -5.99 5.39 -2.62
C ALA A 87 -5.76 5.98 -1.23
N LEU A 88 -4.55 6.51 -0.99
CA LEU A 88 -4.22 7.25 0.23
C LEU A 88 -5.03 8.55 0.33
N ALA A 89 -5.01 9.37 -0.72
CA ALA A 89 -5.68 10.67 -0.73
C ALA A 89 -7.22 10.57 -0.67
N GLY A 90 -7.80 9.52 -1.24
CA GLY A 90 -9.24 9.28 -1.27
C GLY A 90 -9.75 8.31 -0.20
N GLY A 91 -8.98 8.04 0.85
CA GLY A 91 -9.46 7.32 2.05
C GLY A 91 -9.74 5.82 1.89
N SER A 92 -9.62 5.25 0.69
CA SER A 92 -9.78 3.80 0.46
C SER A 92 -8.61 2.98 1.03
N GLY A 93 -7.47 3.62 1.29
CA GLY A 93 -6.35 3.08 2.04
C GLY A 93 -5.71 1.86 1.38
N PHE A 94 -5.25 0.90 2.20
CA PHE A 94 -4.59 -0.31 1.71
C PHE A 94 -5.42 -1.12 0.71
N LEU A 95 -6.73 -1.28 0.94
CA LEU A 95 -7.62 -2.04 0.05
C LEU A 95 -7.74 -1.38 -1.33
N GLY A 96 -7.94 -0.05 -1.34
CA GLY A 96 -7.97 0.72 -2.58
C GLY A 96 -6.64 0.65 -3.34
N ALA A 97 -5.51 0.71 -2.64
CA ALA A 97 -4.18 0.61 -3.26
C ALA A 97 -3.93 -0.78 -3.87
N LEU A 98 -4.42 -1.85 -3.22
CA LEU A 98 -4.31 -3.21 -3.74
C LEU A 98 -5.13 -3.38 -5.03
N ILE A 99 -6.40 -2.96 -5.00
CA ILE A 99 -7.30 -2.99 -6.18
C ILE A 99 -6.72 -2.12 -7.31
N GLY A 100 -6.32 -0.89 -6.96
CA GLY A 100 -5.71 0.07 -7.88
C GLY A 100 -4.41 -0.43 -8.51
N GLY A 101 -3.55 -1.11 -7.75
CA GLY A 101 -2.32 -1.70 -8.27
C GLY A 101 -2.58 -2.77 -9.35
N PHE A 102 -3.54 -3.67 -9.10
CA PHE A 102 -3.93 -4.65 -10.11
C PHE A 102 -4.56 -3.98 -11.33
N ALA A 103 -5.51 -3.06 -11.12
CA ALA A 103 -6.19 -2.34 -12.19
C ALA A 103 -5.18 -1.58 -13.07
N SER A 104 -4.27 -0.81 -12.47
CA SER A 104 -3.21 -0.09 -13.16
C SER A 104 -2.29 -1.00 -13.98
N GLY A 105 -1.95 -2.19 -13.46
CA GLY A 105 -1.21 -3.18 -14.22
C GLY A 105 -1.95 -3.63 -15.48
N TYR A 106 -3.24 -3.92 -15.38
CA TYR A 106 -4.03 -4.31 -16.56
C TYR A 106 -4.30 -3.16 -17.52
N ILE A 107 -4.53 -1.94 -17.02
CA ILE A 107 -4.66 -0.73 -17.83
C ILE A 107 -3.38 -0.51 -18.64
N ALA A 108 -2.21 -0.61 -18.01
CA ALA A 108 -0.93 -0.51 -18.71
C ALA A 108 -0.77 -1.59 -19.79
N LEU A 109 -1.14 -2.85 -19.50
CA LEU A 109 -1.13 -3.92 -20.52
C LEU A 109 -2.05 -3.64 -21.71
N ILE A 110 -3.24 -3.11 -21.46
CA ILE A 110 -4.20 -2.75 -22.51
C ILE A 110 -3.59 -1.65 -23.41
N ILE A 111 -3.02 -0.62 -22.80
CA ILE A 111 -2.36 0.48 -23.53
C ILE A 111 -1.19 -0.06 -24.36
N ILE A 112 -0.31 -0.90 -23.79
CA ILE A 112 0.79 -1.53 -24.53
C ILE A 112 0.25 -2.31 -25.74
N LYS A 113 -0.85 -3.05 -25.56
CA LYS A 113 -1.45 -3.87 -26.63
C LYS A 113 -2.11 -3.04 -27.73
N ILE A 114 -2.68 -1.89 -27.41
CA ILE A 114 -3.24 -0.96 -28.39
C ILE A 114 -2.10 -0.35 -29.22
N PHE A 115 -1.03 0.11 -28.56
CA PHE A 115 0.08 0.79 -29.21
C PHE A 115 1.08 -0.15 -29.89
N SER A 116 1.06 -1.46 -29.61
CA SER A 116 1.92 -2.43 -30.30
C SER A 116 1.55 -2.68 -31.76
N ARG A 117 0.41 -2.14 -32.23
CA ARG A 117 -0.03 -2.19 -33.62
C ARG A 117 0.53 -1.05 -34.50
N LEU A 118 1.29 -0.12 -33.92
CA LEU A 118 1.82 1.04 -34.63
C LEU A 118 3.14 0.72 -35.37
N PRO A 119 3.51 1.49 -36.42
CA PRO A 119 4.75 1.31 -37.17
C PRO A 119 6.01 1.55 -36.29
N ARG A 120 7.11 0.85 -36.61
CA ARG A 120 8.38 0.86 -35.83
C ARG A 120 8.93 2.26 -35.49
N SER A 121 8.63 3.26 -36.31
CA SER A 121 9.10 4.65 -36.19
C SER A 121 8.61 5.39 -34.93
N VAL A 122 7.50 4.94 -34.30
CA VAL A 122 6.92 5.59 -33.10
C VAL A 122 7.22 4.88 -31.78
N HIS A 123 7.87 3.71 -31.79
CA HIS A 123 8.03 2.89 -30.58
C HIS A 123 8.93 3.52 -29.49
N GLY A 124 9.94 4.30 -29.87
CA GLY A 124 10.82 4.96 -28.90
C GLY A 124 10.13 6.08 -28.10
N PHE A 125 9.27 6.85 -28.76
CA PHE A 125 8.50 7.95 -28.13
C PHE A 125 7.34 7.42 -27.28
N ASN A 126 6.71 6.31 -27.69
CA ASN A 126 5.55 5.75 -27.03
C ASN A 126 5.79 5.30 -25.58
N ALA A 127 6.98 4.76 -25.28
CA ALA A 127 7.28 4.25 -23.95
C ALA A 127 7.57 5.34 -22.91
N ILE A 128 8.05 6.51 -23.36
CA ILE A 128 8.47 7.60 -22.48
C ILE A 128 7.29 8.54 -22.17
N LEU A 129 6.39 8.76 -23.13
CA LEU A 129 5.30 9.73 -22.97
C LEU A 129 3.92 9.05 -22.85
N PHE A 130 3.53 8.28 -23.85
CA PHE A 130 2.15 7.79 -23.93
C PHE A 130 1.80 6.80 -22.82
N PHE A 131 2.67 5.84 -22.51
CA PHE A 131 2.41 4.87 -21.45
C PHE A 131 2.23 5.50 -20.06
N PRO A 132 3.16 6.34 -19.56
CA PRO A 132 2.97 6.97 -18.25
C PRO A 132 1.80 7.95 -18.23
N VAL A 133 1.57 8.75 -19.28
CA VAL A 133 0.49 9.75 -19.30
C VAL A 133 -0.88 9.11 -19.41
N LEU A 134 -1.11 8.26 -20.42
CA LEU A 134 -2.40 7.59 -20.59
C LEU A 134 -2.65 6.58 -19.46
N GLY A 135 -1.61 5.87 -19.04
CA GLY A 135 -1.69 4.97 -17.91
C GLY A 135 -2.16 5.71 -16.66
N ALA A 136 -1.48 6.80 -16.29
CA ALA A 136 -1.84 7.60 -15.12
C ALA A 136 -3.27 8.16 -15.23
N LEU A 137 -3.66 8.67 -16.41
CA LEU A 137 -4.99 9.21 -16.64
C LEU A 137 -6.08 8.15 -16.39
N PHE A 138 -5.97 6.98 -17.03
CA PHE A 138 -6.97 5.94 -16.89
C PHE A 138 -6.95 5.29 -15.50
N ALA A 139 -5.78 5.15 -14.88
CA ALA A 139 -5.67 4.70 -13.50
C ALA A 139 -6.33 5.68 -12.53
N ALA A 140 -6.12 6.99 -12.71
CA ALA A 140 -6.73 8.02 -11.88
C ALA A 140 -8.25 8.04 -12.03
N LEU A 141 -8.78 7.96 -13.26
CA LEU A 141 -10.22 7.85 -13.50
C LEU A 141 -10.82 6.59 -12.85
N PHE A 142 -10.13 5.46 -12.94
CA PHE A 142 -10.57 4.23 -12.30
C PHE A 142 -10.60 4.36 -10.78
N MET A 143 -9.60 5.02 -10.18
CA MET A 143 -9.54 5.22 -8.73
C MET A 143 -10.66 6.08 -8.17
N ILE A 144 -11.28 6.96 -8.96
CA ILE A 144 -12.47 7.71 -8.52
C ILE A 144 -13.58 6.72 -8.12
N GLY A 145 -13.84 5.72 -8.95
CA GLY A 145 -14.86 4.69 -8.67
C GLY A 145 -14.46 3.78 -7.51
N VAL A 146 -13.18 3.39 -7.43
CA VAL A 146 -12.67 2.56 -6.32
C VAL A 146 -12.81 3.29 -4.99
N ASN A 147 -12.41 4.55 -4.92
CA ASN A 147 -12.49 5.33 -3.69
C ASN A 147 -13.95 5.47 -3.24
N LEU A 148 -14.86 5.82 -4.15
CA LEU A 148 -16.29 5.93 -3.84
C LEU A 148 -16.88 4.65 -3.21
N VAL A 149 -16.45 3.48 -3.67
CA VAL A 149 -17.00 2.19 -3.21
C VAL A 149 -16.28 1.65 -1.98
N ILE A 150 -14.96 1.84 -1.89
CA ILE A 150 -14.12 1.20 -0.87
C ILE A 150 -13.91 2.09 0.35
N GLU A 151 -13.84 3.41 0.19
CA GLU A 151 -13.68 4.35 1.30
C GLU A 151 -14.74 4.15 2.42
N PRO A 152 -16.06 3.99 2.14
CA PRO A 152 -17.04 3.78 3.19
C PRO A 152 -16.78 2.51 4.00
N ALA A 153 -16.32 1.44 3.34
CA ALA A 153 -15.99 0.19 4.02
C ALA A 153 -14.75 0.34 4.89
N THR A 154 -13.70 1.00 4.37
CA THR A 154 -12.46 1.26 5.11
C THR A 154 -12.72 2.15 6.32
N THR A 155 -13.44 3.26 6.16
CA THR A 155 -13.76 4.19 7.25
C THR A 155 -14.65 3.55 8.30
N THR A 156 -15.69 2.80 7.89
CA THR A 156 -16.56 2.06 8.83
C THR A 156 -15.75 1.09 9.69
N LEU A 157 -14.82 0.36 9.06
CA LEU A 157 -13.97 -0.59 9.76
C LEU A 157 -13.01 0.10 10.74
N ILE A 158 -12.42 1.23 10.35
CA ILE A 158 -11.58 2.05 11.24
C ILE A 158 -12.40 2.57 12.42
N THR A 159 -13.59 3.14 12.19
CA THR A 159 -14.47 3.59 13.28
C THR A 159 -14.91 2.44 14.19
N PHE A 160 -15.12 1.25 13.65
CA PHE A 160 -15.44 0.07 14.45
C PHE A 160 -14.28 -0.31 15.37
N ILE A 161 -13.05 -0.39 14.83
CA ILE A 161 -11.84 -0.72 15.60
C ILE A 161 -11.57 0.32 16.68
N ASN A 162 -11.66 1.62 16.33
CA ASN A 162 -11.43 2.72 17.26
C ASN A 162 -12.55 2.88 18.29
N GLY A 163 -13.74 2.34 18.02
CA GLY A 163 -14.87 2.27 18.95
C GLY A 163 -14.81 1.09 19.93
N LEU A 164 -13.84 0.18 19.81
CA LEU A 164 -13.71 -0.95 20.72
C LEU A 164 -13.31 -0.49 22.12
N ASN A 165 -13.97 -1.04 23.14
CA ASN A 165 -13.52 -0.88 24.51
C ASN A 165 -12.24 -1.69 24.77
N VAL A 166 -11.63 -1.50 25.94
CA VAL A 166 -10.38 -2.19 26.34
C VAL A 166 -10.48 -3.72 26.17
N VAL A 167 -11.61 -4.32 26.53
CA VAL A 167 -11.84 -5.76 26.39
C VAL A 167 -11.86 -6.19 24.92
N GLY A 168 -12.55 -5.43 24.07
CA GLY A 168 -12.62 -5.67 22.63
C GLY A 168 -11.23 -5.59 21.99
N VAL A 169 -10.44 -4.58 22.34
CA VAL A 169 -9.05 -4.44 21.86
C VAL A 169 -8.20 -5.67 22.23
N ILE A 170 -8.30 -6.15 23.48
CA ILE A 170 -7.57 -7.34 23.93
C ILE A 170 -7.98 -8.59 23.15
N ILE A 171 -9.28 -8.81 22.94
CA ILE A 171 -9.79 -9.96 22.19
C ILE A 171 -9.29 -9.91 20.74
N THR A 172 -9.38 -8.75 20.10
CA THR A 172 -8.97 -8.58 18.70
C THR A 172 -7.45 -8.80 18.55
N GLY A 173 -6.66 -8.31 19.51
CA GLY A 173 -5.23 -8.59 19.57
C GLY A 173 -4.90 -10.07 19.77
N LEU A 174 -5.59 -10.75 20.68
CA LEU A 174 -5.38 -12.18 20.95
C LEU A 174 -5.73 -13.04 19.74
N VAL A 175 -6.82 -12.72 19.05
CA VAL A 175 -7.18 -13.37 17.78
C VAL A 175 -6.09 -13.14 16.74
N ALA A 176 -5.64 -11.90 16.54
CA ALA A 176 -4.61 -11.59 15.56
C ALA A 176 -3.27 -12.29 15.87
N ALA A 177 -2.82 -12.29 17.13
CA ALA A 177 -1.64 -13.01 17.59
C ALA A 177 -1.78 -14.54 17.36
N SER A 178 -2.96 -15.11 17.67
CA SER A 178 -3.21 -16.54 17.46
C SER A 178 -3.14 -16.93 15.98
N LEU A 179 -3.62 -16.07 15.07
CA LEU A 179 -3.52 -16.29 13.63
C LEU A 179 -2.08 -16.19 13.11
N MET A 180 -1.22 -15.39 13.77
CA MET A 180 0.20 -15.29 13.45
C MET A 180 0.96 -16.57 13.85
N ALA A 181 0.66 -17.10 15.04
CA ALA A 181 1.24 -18.34 15.57
C ALA A 181 0.70 -19.63 14.91
N PHE A 182 -0.49 -19.58 14.30
CA PHE A 182 -1.20 -20.77 13.80
C PHE A 182 -0.40 -21.63 12.81
N ASP A 183 0.28 -21.00 11.85
CA ASP A 183 0.95 -21.69 10.74
C ASP A 183 2.45 -21.32 10.65
N LEU A 184 3.02 -20.73 11.71
CA LEU A 184 4.45 -20.42 11.88
C LEU A 184 5.18 -19.94 10.59
N GLY A 185 4.58 -19.00 9.86
CA GLY A 185 5.11 -18.42 8.61
C GLY A 185 4.45 -18.89 7.30
N GLY A 186 3.44 -19.76 7.37
CA GLY A 186 2.61 -20.18 6.24
C GLY A 186 1.60 -19.13 5.76
N PRO A 187 0.64 -19.49 4.89
CA PRO A 187 -0.29 -18.54 4.27
C PRO A 187 -1.11 -17.71 5.26
N VAL A 188 -1.56 -18.30 6.37
CA VAL A 188 -2.36 -17.60 7.39
C VAL A 188 -1.55 -16.47 8.02
N ASN A 189 -0.31 -16.77 8.43
CA ASN A 189 0.62 -15.80 9.01
C ASN A 189 0.86 -14.61 8.08
N LYS A 190 1.09 -14.86 6.78
CA LYS A 190 1.28 -13.78 5.79
C LYS A 190 0.04 -12.90 5.64
N VAL A 191 -1.16 -13.48 5.66
CA VAL A 191 -2.41 -12.72 5.59
C VAL A 191 -2.60 -11.85 6.81
N THR A 192 -2.37 -12.41 8.00
CA THR A 192 -2.43 -11.67 9.26
C THR A 192 -1.45 -10.51 9.29
N TYR A 193 -0.20 -10.75 8.87
CA TYR A 193 0.81 -9.70 8.79
C TYR A 193 0.43 -8.57 7.82
N MET A 194 -0.16 -8.90 6.66
CA MET A 194 -0.70 -7.91 5.72
C MET A 194 -1.81 -7.06 6.33
N LEU A 195 -2.72 -7.67 7.10
CA LEU A 195 -3.77 -6.95 7.81
C LEU A 195 -3.20 -6.00 8.87
N GLY A 196 -2.19 -6.44 9.62
CA GLY A 196 -1.46 -5.59 10.57
C GLY A 196 -0.82 -4.37 9.89
N ILE A 197 -0.16 -4.57 8.76
CA ILE A 197 0.41 -3.48 7.95
C ILE A 197 -0.67 -2.49 7.50
N ALA A 198 -1.81 -2.99 7.03
CA ALA A 198 -2.91 -2.13 6.58
C ALA A 198 -3.37 -1.16 7.68
N THR A 199 -3.38 -1.60 8.94
CA THR A 199 -3.77 -0.74 10.07
C THR A 199 -2.74 0.35 10.40
N ILE A 200 -1.43 0.09 10.25
CA ILE A 200 -0.39 1.13 10.44
C ILE A 200 -0.55 2.24 9.41
N ILE A 201 -0.80 1.86 8.15
CA ILE A 201 -0.87 2.79 7.03
C ILE A 201 -2.08 3.73 7.15
N ASN A 202 -3.19 3.24 7.69
CA ASN A 202 -4.40 4.03 7.87
C ASN A 202 -4.36 4.96 9.10
N GLY A 203 -3.23 5.04 9.81
CA GLY A 203 -2.96 6.10 10.78
C GLY A 203 -3.30 5.78 12.24
N ASP A 204 -3.74 4.56 12.56
CA ASP A 204 -3.96 4.17 13.95
C ASP A 204 -2.63 3.72 14.60
N GLN A 205 -2.45 4.10 15.87
CA GLN A 205 -1.50 3.46 16.76
C GLN A 205 -1.90 1.99 16.90
N SER A 206 -1.47 1.17 15.95
CA SER A 206 -2.12 -0.10 15.71
C SER A 206 -1.77 -1.10 16.81
N ILE A 207 -2.66 -1.17 17.80
CA ILE A 207 -2.69 -2.21 18.82
C ILE A 207 -2.80 -3.59 18.15
N LEU A 208 -3.46 -3.66 16.99
CA LEU A 208 -3.53 -4.87 16.18
C LEU A 208 -2.15 -5.29 15.67
N MET A 209 -1.37 -4.37 15.09
CA MET A 209 -0.01 -4.67 14.65
C MET A 209 0.89 -5.01 15.84
N ALA A 210 0.78 -4.29 16.95
CA ALA A 210 1.53 -4.60 18.16
C ALA A 210 1.23 -6.02 18.67
N ALA A 211 -0.04 -6.43 18.66
CA ALA A 211 -0.44 -7.78 19.02
C ALA A 211 0.08 -8.84 18.03
N ILE A 212 0.05 -8.56 16.72
CA ILE A 212 0.62 -9.43 15.68
C ILE A 212 2.13 -9.60 15.85
N MET A 213 2.85 -8.57 16.30
CA MET A 213 4.29 -8.68 16.53
C MET A 213 4.65 -9.39 17.85
N ALA A 214 3.70 -9.49 18.78
CA ALA A 214 3.89 -10.17 20.06
C ALA A 214 3.61 -11.68 20.00
N GLY A 215 3.00 -12.19 18.91
CA GLY A 215 2.59 -13.60 18.75
C GLY A 215 3.01 -14.23 17.44
#